data_AF-A0A1D1ZKS0-F1
#
_entry.id   AF-A0A1D1ZKS0-F1
#
_cell.length_a   1.000
_cell.length_b   1.000
_cell.length_c   1.000
_cell.angle_alpha   90.00
_cell.angle_beta   90.00
_cell.angle_gamma   90.00
#
_symmetry.space_group_name_H-M   'P 1'
#
loop_
_entity.id
_entity.type
_entity.pdbx_description
1 polymer ?
#
loop_
_entity_poly.entity_id
_entity_poly.type
_entity_poly.pdbx_seq_one_letter_code
_entity_poly.pdbx_strand_id
1 'polypeptide(L)'
;MPGCLVDEIHNSWQDFGSDASCWLNFAIFFNAWSLCSHHSGLPIGAHSQSTWNIVDTLIQRCIKEQLASVRPMLTCPGSNLPVLVQLVTESYSWHVLVIQSCLRSMLPSGKKKKKTVLTDQSNVPLSHVIRCSIESLSSAIEEVKKWLDHQLSKSLDESMDVLFSCLRKTECGEEPGNVFRAVEDFASAGNPDLGERISQALHSWNSADVLRKYIKGQYSMLYEFRQICESKLRLLDSLKMLV
;
A
#
# COMPACT_ATOMS: atom_id res chain seq x y z
N MET A 1 -2.63 0.00 31.50
CA MET A 1 -3.55 0.70 30.57
C MET A 1 -2.96 0.81 29.15
N PRO A 2 -2.82 -0.29 28.37
CA PRO A 2 -2.51 -0.22 26.94
C PRO A 2 -3.76 -0.23 26.05
N GLY A 3 -4.90 -0.73 26.58
CA GLY A 3 -6.15 -0.87 25.82
C GLY A 3 -6.76 0.46 25.38
N CYS A 4 -6.77 1.49 26.24
CA CYS A 4 -7.35 2.79 25.90
C CYS A 4 -6.67 3.50 24.72
N LEU A 5 -5.36 3.31 24.54
CA LEU A 5 -4.63 3.99 23.46
C LEU A 5 -4.88 3.32 22.11
N VAL A 6 -5.09 2.00 22.10
CA VAL A 6 -5.49 1.25 20.89
C VAL A 6 -6.93 1.56 20.51
N ASP A 7 -7.81 1.77 21.49
CA ASP A 7 -9.23 2.11 21.28
C ASP A 7 -9.45 3.59 20.89
N GLU A 8 -8.62 4.53 21.38
CA GLU A 8 -8.65 5.94 20.91
C GLU A 8 -8.06 6.09 19.50
N ILE A 9 -7.02 5.31 19.20
CA ILE A 9 -6.53 5.12 17.84
C ILE A 9 -7.66 4.49 16.99
N HIS A 10 -8.40 3.51 17.50
CA HIS A 10 -9.47 2.81 16.77
C HIS A 10 -10.55 3.73 16.20
N ASN A 11 -10.96 4.76 16.94
CA ASN A 11 -12.01 5.69 16.53
C ASN A 11 -11.52 6.86 15.66
N SER A 12 -10.21 7.16 15.63
CA SER A 12 -9.66 8.28 14.85
C SER A 12 -9.19 7.93 13.43
N TRP A 13 -9.00 6.65 13.09
CA TRP A 13 -8.55 6.27 11.73
C TRP A 13 -9.55 6.52 10.60
N GLN A 14 -10.85 6.52 10.89
CA GLN A 14 -11.85 6.93 9.90
C GLN A 14 -11.75 8.44 9.57
N ASP A 15 -11.22 9.25 10.50
CA ASP A 15 -11.05 10.70 10.30
C ASP A 15 -9.74 11.06 9.57
N PHE A 16 -8.78 10.13 9.43
CA PHE A 16 -7.48 10.41 8.81
C PHE A 16 -7.47 10.41 7.28
N GLY A 17 -8.57 10.00 6.62
CA GLY A 17 -8.80 10.22 5.18
C GLY A 17 -7.59 9.95 4.28
N SER A 18 -7.21 10.94 3.45
CA SER A 18 -6.07 10.90 2.53
C SER A 18 -4.69 10.86 3.21
N ASP A 19 -4.63 11.16 4.51
CA ASP A 19 -3.38 11.39 5.24
C ASP A 19 -2.92 10.15 6.03
N ALA A 20 -3.62 9.02 5.87
CA ALA A 20 -3.29 7.75 6.53
C ALA A 20 -1.83 7.32 6.28
N SER A 21 -1.30 7.55 5.07
CA SER A 21 0.11 7.26 4.76
C SER A 21 1.07 8.18 5.53
N CYS A 22 0.74 9.46 5.70
CA CYS A 22 1.54 10.41 6.46
C CYS A 22 1.60 10.06 7.94
N TRP A 23 0.45 9.74 8.54
CA TRP A 23 0.38 9.32 9.95
C TRP A 23 1.10 8.00 10.20
N LEU A 24 0.98 7.05 9.27
CA LEU A 24 1.71 5.79 9.36
C LEU A 24 3.23 5.99 9.25
N ASN A 25 3.68 6.83 8.31
CA ASN A 25 5.09 7.20 8.17
C ASN A 25 5.60 7.88 9.46
N PHE A 26 4.81 8.76 10.06
CA PHE A 26 5.13 9.38 11.34
C PHE A 26 5.24 8.36 12.47
N ALA A 27 4.30 7.41 12.57
CA ALA A 27 4.35 6.35 13.59
C ALA A 27 5.61 5.47 13.42
N ILE A 28 5.97 5.12 12.18
CA ILE A 28 7.20 4.38 11.87
C ILE A 28 8.44 5.18 12.26
N PHE A 29 8.47 6.48 11.91
CA PHE A 29 9.56 7.38 12.28
C PHE A 29 9.69 7.50 13.81
N PHE A 30 8.57 7.67 14.52
CA PHE A 30 8.55 7.76 15.97
C PHE A 30 9.05 6.46 16.62
N ASN A 31 8.64 5.30 16.09
CA ASN A 31 9.17 4.01 16.52
C ASN A 31 10.70 3.93 16.31
N ALA A 32 11.18 4.30 15.13
CA ALA A 32 12.62 4.34 14.83
C ALA A 32 13.38 5.28 15.77
N TRP A 33 12.85 6.48 16.00
CA TRP A 33 13.43 7.47 16.91
C TRP A 33 13.48 6.97 18.35
N SER A 34 12.40 6.36 18.83
CA SER A 34 12.32 5.74 20.16
C SER A 34 13.43 4.70 20.34
N LEU A 35 13.62 3.82 19.35
CA LEU A 35 14.69 2.81 19.36
C LEU A 35 16.09 3.43 19.42
N CYS A 36 16.33 4.53 18.71
CA CYS A 36 17.61 5.24 18.75
C CYS A 36 17.84 5.97 20.08
N SER A 37 16.78 6.49 20.70
CA SER A 37 16.86 7.28 21.94
C SER A 37 17.16 6.44 23.19
N HIS A 38 16.80 5.15 23.18
CA HIS A 38 17.03 4.22 24.30
C HIS A 38 18.46 3.65 24.38
N HIS A 39 19.45 4.27 23.71
CA HIS A 39 20.89 4.01 23.95
C HIS A 39 21.38 4.37 25.38
N SER A 40 20.49 4.76 26.29
CA SER A 40 20.76 5.04 27.70
C SER A 40 20.25 3.92 28.63
N GLY A 41 20.95 2.77 28.60
CA GLY A 41 21.12 1.86 29.76
C GLY A 41 19.91 1.17 30.39
N LEU A 42 18.67 1.36 29.92
CA LEU A 42 17.50 0.64 30.43
C LEU A 42 17.23 -0.61 29.59
N PRO A 43 16.90 -1.76 30.22
CA PRO A 43 16.53 -2.95 29.51
C PRO A 43 15.33 -2.65 28.61
N ILE A 44 15.35 -3.18 27.39
CA ILE A 44 14.24 -3.17 26.44
C ILE A 44 12.98 -3.68 27.19
N GLY A 45 12.20 -2.74 27.73
CA GLY A 45 11.03 -3.03 28.53
C GLY A 45 9.81 -3.32 27.65
N ALA A 46 8.69 -3.68 28.29
CA ALA A 46 7.40 -3.91 27.62
C ALA A 46 6.95 -2.77 26.67
N HIS A 47 7.49 -1.55 26.85
CA HIS A 47 7.19 -0.35 26.05
C HIS A 47 7.75 -0.37 24.61
N SER A 48 8.91 -1.00 24.36
CA SER A 48 9.45 -1.10 22.99
C SER A 48 8.69 -2.16 22.20
N GLN A 49 8.43 -3.33 22.81
CA GLN A 49 7.61 -4.39 22.23
C GLN A 49 6.19 -3.89 21.92
N SER A 50 5.63 -3.02 22.74
CA SER A 50 4.34 -2.40 22.43
C SER A 50 4.39 -1.47 21.22
N THR A 51 5.49 -0.76 20.96
CA THR A 51 5.56 0.21 19.85
C THR A 51 5.71 -0.48 18.48
N TRP A 52 6.50 -1.55 18.39
CA TRP A 52 6.59 -2.40 17.20
C TRP A 52 5.23 -3.01 16.85
N ASN A 53 4.57 -3.63 17.83
CA ASN A 53 3.26 -4.23 17.64
C ASN A 53 2.20 -3.20 17.20
N ILE A 54 2.27 -1.97 17.69
CA ILE A 54 1.39 -0.88 17.24
C ILE A 54 1.64 -0.61 15.75
N VAL A 55 2.88 -0.37 15.33
CA VAL A 55 3.22 -0.11 13.92
C VAL A 55 2.79 -1.26 13.02
N ASP A 56 3.07 -2.50 13.41
CA ASP A 56 2.66 -3.70 12.67
C ASP A 56 1.14 -3.78 12.51
N THR A 57 0.41 -3.55 13.59
CA THR A 57 -1.06 -3.55 13.59
C THR A 57 -1.63 -2.44 12.71
N LEU A 58 -1.02 -1.24 12.75
CA LEU A 58 -1.42 -0.11 11.92
C LEU A 58 -1.20 -0.41 10.43
N ILE A 59 -0.04 -0.97 10.06
CA ILE A 59 0.25 -1.37 8.67
C ILE A 59 -0.80 -2.40 8.19
N GLN A 60 -1.05 -3.44 8.98
CA GLN A 60 -2.03 -4.48 8.62
C GLN A 60 -3.43 -3.89 8.46
N ARG A 61 -3.84 -3.03 9.39
CA ARG A 61 -5.16 -2.38 9.35
C ARG A 61 -5.30 -1.50 8.12
N CYS A 62 -4.33 -0.62 7.85
CA CYS A 62 -4.34 0.26 6.70
C CYS A 62 -4.44 -0.56 5.40
N ILE A 63 -3.65 -1.63 5.27
CA ILE A 63 -3.70 -2.51 4.11
C ILE A 63 -5.09 -3.15 3.95
N LYS A 64 -5.68 -3.69 5.03
CA LYS A 64 -7.00 -4.32 4.99
C LYS A 64 -8.10 -3.33 4.63
N GLU A 65 -8.09 -2.14 5.22
CA GLU A 65 -9.04 -1.07 4.93
C GLU A 65 -8.91 -0.60 3.47
N GLN A 66 -7.68 -0.39 2.99
CA GLN A 66 -7.46 -0.03 1.59
C GLN A 66 -7.90 -1.14 0.65
N LEU A 67 -7.57 -2.41 0.90
CA LEU A 67 -8.04 -3.53 0.09
C LEU A 67 -9.58 -3.64 0.10
N ALA A 68 -10.25 -3.37 1.22
CA ALA A 68 -11.70 -3.33 1.29
C ALA A 68 -12.29 -2.19 0.45
N SER A 69 -11.65 -1.02 0.45
CA SER A 69 -12.09 0.14 -0.32
C SER A 69 -11.80 0.07 -1.83
N VAL A 70 -10.76 -0.68 -2.24
CA VAL A 70 -10.38 -0.86 -3.66
C VAL A 70 -11.12 -2.06 -4.30
N ARG A 71 -11.74 -2.93 -3.49
CA ARG A 71 -12.53 -4.08 -3.96
C ARG A 71 -13.70 -3.75 -4.90
N PRO A 72 -14.39 -2.58 -4.86
CA PRO A 72 -15.55 -2.37 -5.71
C PRO A 72 -15.23 -2.35 -7.21
N MET A 73 -14.13 -1.75 -7.69
CA MET A 73 -13.76 -1.77 -9.12
C MET A 73 -12.45 -1.01 -9.37
N LEU A 74 -11.36 -1.72 -9.69
CA LEU A 74 -10.14 -1.08 -10.24
C LEU A 74 -10.35 -0.48 -11.63
N THR A 75 -11.35 -0.97 -12.36
CA THR A 75 -11.66 -0.50 -13.70
C THR A 75 -12.32 0.87 -13.66
N CYS A 76 -12.95 1.28 -12.56
CA CYS A 76 -13.61 2.59 -12.50
C CYS A 76 -12.61 3.68 -12.05
N PRO A 77 -12.64 4.87 -12.69
CA PRO A 77 -11.82 6.00 -12.26
C PRO A 77 -12.15 6.40 -10.82
N GLY A 78 -11.13 6.74 -10.03
CA GLY A 78 -11.29 7.18 -8.63
C GLY A 78 -11.04 6.13 -7.54
N SER A 79 -10.41 4.99 -7.87
CA SER A 79 -10.06 3.98 -6.84
C SER A 79 -8.97 4.47 -5.86
N ASN A 80 -9.01 3.97 -4.62
CA ASN A 80 -7.98 4.22 -3.60
C ASN A 80 -6.65 3.46 -3.85
N LEU A 81 -6.44 2.92 -5.06
CA LEU A 81 -5.22 2.21 -5.43
C LEU A 81 -3.94 3.03 -5.19
N PRO A 82 -3.88 4.35 -5.49
CA PRO A 82 -2.67 5.14 -5.23
C PRO A 82 -2.25 5.13 -3.75
N VAL A 83 -3.22 5.15 -2.83
CA VAL A 83 -2.94 5.10 -1.39
C VAL A 83 -2.35 3.74 -1.01
N LEU A 84 -2.93 2.63 -1.50
CA LEU A 84 -2.38 1.30 -1.28
C LEU A 84 -0.95 1.16 -1.85
N VAL A 85 -0.71 1.68 -3.06
CA VAL A 85 0.61 1.71 -3.67
C VAL A 85 1.58 2.51 -2.81
N GLN A 86 1.17 3.67 -2.30
CA GLN A 86 2.01 4.48 -1.42
C GLN A 86 2.33 3.76 -0.11
N LEU A 87 1.34 3.16 0.56
CA LEU A 87 1.57 2.40 1.80
C LEU A 87 2.62 1.30 1.60
N VAL A 88 2.54 0.57 0.50
CA VAL A 88 3.47 -0.53 0.19
C VAL A 88 4.83 0.00 -0.27
N THR A 89 4.88 1.04 -1.10
CA THR A 89 6.15 1.53 -1.64
C THR A 89 6.90 2.43 -0.66
N GLU A 90 6.22 3.11 0.24
CA GLU A 90 6.79 4.08 1.17
C GLU A 90 6.77 3.58 2.61
N SER A 91 5.61 3.54 3.27
CA SER A 91 5.51 3.20 4.71
C SER A 91 6.11 1.84 5.02
N TYR A 92 5.77 0.83 4.21
CA TYR A 92 6.34 -0.50 4.36
C TYR A 92 7.87 -0.50 4.16
N SER A 93 8.38 0.26 3.19
CA SER A 93 9.83 0.36 2.96
C SER A 93 10.53 0.98 4.17
N TRP A 94 9.95 2.02 4.76
CA TRP A 94 10.49 2.62 5.98
C TRP A 94 10.56 1.62 7.13
N HIS A 95 9.50 0.85 7.36
CA HIS A 95 9.52 -0.11 8.46
C HIS A 95 10.52 -1.25 8.22
N VAL A 96 10.65 -1.73 6.98
CA VAL A 96 11.69 -2.71 6.61
C VAL A 96 13.11 -2.15 6.80
N LEU A 97 13.35 -0.87 6.51
CA LEU A 97 14.65 -0.24 6.76
C LEU A 97 14.97 -0.19 8.26
N VAL A 98 13.98 0.06 9.11
CA VAL A 98 14.14 0.00 10.58
C VAL A 98 14.54 -1.41 11.00
N ILE A 99 13.83 -2.45 10.53
CA ILE A 99 14.17 -3.86 10.79
C ILE A 99 15.60 -4.18 10.37
N GLN A 100 16.00 -3.80 9.15
CA GLN A 100 17.35 -4.03 8.64
C GLN A 100 18.41 -3.34 9.50
N SER A 101 18.14 -2.13 9.97
CA SER A 101 19.03 -1.39 10.86
C SER A 101 19.22 -2.11 12.19
N CYS A 102 18.12 -2.57 12.79
CA CYS A 102 18.16 -3.36 14.02
C CYS A 102 18.95 -4.67 13.84
N LEU A 103 18.69 -5.42 12.76
CA LEU A 103 19.43 -6.65 12.45
C LEU A 103 20.93 -6.41 12.31
N ARG A 104 21.34 -5.37 11.58
CA ARG A 104 22.75 -4.99 11.44
C ARG A 104 23.40 -4.63 12.77
N SER A 105 22.66 -4.01 13.69
CA SER A 105 23.17 -3.65 15.02
C SER A 105 23.38 -4.86 15.93
N MET A 106 22.64 -5.95 15.73
CA MET A 106 22.76 -7.18 16.51
C MET A 106 23.91 -8.09 16.03
N LEU A 107 24.39 -7.91 14.80
CA LEU A 107 25.52 -8.67 14.27
C LEU A 107 26.84 -8.25 14.97
N PRO A 108 27.67 -9.21 15.42
CA PRO A 108 28.91 -8.90 16.12
C PRO A 108 29.86 -8.10 15.23
N SER A 109 30.07 -6.83 15.56
CA SER A 109 31.03 -5.98 14.87
C SER A 109 32.45 -6.48 15.14
N GLY A 110 33.18 -6.90 14.10
CA GLY A 110 34.51 -7.53 14.18
C GLY A 110 35.65 -6.68 14.77
N LYS A 111 35.37 -5.55 15.42
CA LYS A 111 36.37 -4.74 16.12
C LYS A 111 36.40 -5.10 17.61
N LYS A 112 37.32 -6.02 17.95
CA LYS A 112 37.73 -6.35 19.32
C LYS A 112 37.98 -5.07 20.15
N LYS A 113 37.14 -4.79 21.15
CA LYS A 113 37.52 -4.02 22.35
C LYS A 113 37.07 -4.78 23.60
N LYS A 114 37.99 -4.84 24.55
CA LYS A 114 38.05 -5.71 25.73
C LYS A 114 36.81 -5.66 26.64
N LYS A 115 36.51 -6.83 27.23
CA LYS A 115 35.77 -7.11 28.50
C LYS A 115 34.44 -6.35 28.69
N THR A 116 33.32 -7.05 28.51
CA THR A 116 32.39 -7.43 29.60
C THR A 116 31.57 -8.63 29.13
N VAL A 117 31.61 -9.73 29.90
CA VAL A 117 30.72 -10.88 29.76
C VAL A 117 29.39 -10.47 30.39
N LEU A 118 28.39 -10.05 29.59
CA LEU A 118 27.00 -9.84 30.02
C LEU A 118 26.04 -9.53 28.83
N THR A 119 26.19 -10.16 27.66
CA THR A 119 25.45 -9.74 26.45
C THR A 119 24.63 -10.80 25.72
N ASP A 120 24.55 -12.04 26.20
CA ASP A 120 23.76 -13.08 25.51
C ASP A 120 22.27 -13.10 25.90
N GLN A 121 21.88 -12.57 27.06
CA GLN A 121 20.47 -12.57 27.50
C GLN A 121 19.69 -11.28 27.15
N SER A 122 20.38 -10.22 26.71
CA SER A 122 19.77 -8.90 26.44
C SER A 122 19.06 -8.81 25.08
N ASN A 123 19.45 -9.62 24.10
CA ASN A 123 19.00 -9.48 22.71
C ASN A 123 17.80 -10.38 22.33
N VAL A 124 17.51 -11.39 23.17
CA VAL A 124 16.41 -12.36 22.94
C VAL A 124 15.03 -11.69 22.80
N PRO A 125 14.68 -10.63 23.56
CA PRO A 125 13.40 -9.94 23.39
C PRO A 125 13.30 -9.23 22.04
N LEU A 126 14.40 -8.65 21.54
CA LEU A 126 14.41 -7.86 20.31
C LEU A 126 14.37 -8.75 19.06
N SER A 127 15.10 -9.87 19.04
CA SER A 127 15.04 -10.82 17.92
C SER A 127 13.64 -11.42 17.78
N HIS A 128 12.98 -11.76 18.89
CA HIS A 128 11.60 -12.23 18.86
C HIS A 128 10.63 -11.19 18.28
N VAL A 129 10.73 -9.93 18.72
CA VAL A 129 9.89 -8.83 18.21
C VAL A 129 10.12 -8.62 16.71
N ILE A 130 11.38 -8.54 16.27
CA ILE A 130 11.72 -8.37 14.86
C ILE A 130 11.16 -9.53 14.03
N ARG A 131 11.26 -10.77 14.50
CA ARG A 131 10.70 -11.93 13.81
C ARG A 131 9.17 -11.80 13.66
N CYS A 132 8.47 -11.42 14.73
CA CYS A 132 7.03 -11.19 14.68
C CYS A 132 6.65 -10.05 13.71
N SER A 133 7.42 -8.96 13.68
CA SER A 133 7.21 -7.87 12.73
C SER A 133 7.45 -8.31 11.29
N ILE A 134 8.51 -9.08 11.01
CA ILE A 134 8.74 -9.66 9.67
C ILE A 134 7.55 -10.53 9.25
N GLU A 135 7.04 -11.39 10.13
CA GLU A 135 5.89 -12.24 9.84
C GLU A 135 4.60 -11.45 9.60
N SER A 136 4.35 -10.42 10.43
CA SER A 136 3.23 -9.51 10.27
C SER A 136 3.27 -8.78 8.93
N LEU A 137 4.43 -8.25 8.58
CA LEU A 137 4.70 -7.59 7.31
C LEU A 137 4.52 -8.54 6.12
N SER A 138 5.10 -9.75 6.17
CA SER A 138 4.96 -10.73 5.09
C SER A 138 3.49 -11.09 4.86
N SER A 139 2.74 -11.33 5.94
CA SER A 139 1.30 -11.60 5.86
C SER A 139 0.54 -10.46 5.18
N ALA A 140 0.85 -9.21 5.52
CA ALA A 140 0.18 -8.05 4.95
C ALA A 140 0.45 -7.91 3.44
N ILE A 141 1.70 -8.09 2.99
CA ILE A 141 2.03 -8.02 1.55
C ILE A 141 1.49 -9.23 0.79
N GLU A 142 1.43 -10.41 1.40
CA GLU A 142 0.77 -11.56 0.78
C GLU A 142 -0.70 -11.29 0.50
N GLU A 143 -1.42 -10.63 1.40
CA GLU A 143 -2.82 -10.24 1.17
C GLU A 143 -2.94 -9.31 -0.05
N VAL A 144 -2.06 -8.31 -0.15
CA VAL A 144 -2.00 -7.40 -1.32
C VAL A 144 -1.69 -8.17 -2.60
N LYS A 145 -0.68 -9.05 -2.58
CA LYS A 145 -0.30 -9.86 -3.73
C LYS A 145 -1.43 -10.80 -4.17
N LYS A 146 -2.08 -11.50 -3.23
CA LYS A 146 -3.23 -12.38 -3.52
C LYS A 146 -4.36 -11.60 -4.18
N TRP A 147 -4.63 -10.38 -3.69
CA TRP A 147 -5.59 -9.50 -4.31
C TRP A 147 -5.16 -9.06 -5.72
N LEU A 148 -3.90 -8.69 -5.94
CA LEU A 148 -3.37 -8.35 -7.28
C LEU A 148 -3.46 -9.53 -8.26
N ASP A 149 -3.08 -10.73 -7.82
CA ASP A 149 -3.19 -11.96 -8.60
C ASP A 149 -4.65 -12.19 -9.03
N HIS A 150 -5.61 -11.98 -8.13
CA HIS A 150 -7.04 -12.06 -8.47
C HIS A 150 -7.47 -11.00 -9.48
N GLN A 151 -7.01 -9.75 -9.36
CA GLN A 151 -7.37 -8.70 -10.34
C GLN A 151 -6.77 -8.97 -11.72
N LEU A 152 -5.52 -9.42 -11.78
CA LEU A 152 -4.83 -9.76 -13.03
C LEU A 152 -5.35 -11.04 -13.69
N SER A 153 -6.06 -11.89 -12.94
CA SER A 153 -6.70 -13.09 -13.51
C SER A 153 -7.96 -12.81 -14.34
N LYS A 154 -8.54 -11.61 -14.21
CA LYS A 154 -9.75 -11.20 -14.94
C LYS A 154 -9.46 -11.00 -16.42
N SER A 155 -10.38 -11.45 -17.27
CA SER A 155 -10.24 -11.25 -18.72
C SER A 155 -10.41 -9.77 -19.10
N LEU A 156 -9.85 -9.38 -20.26
CA LEU A 156 -10.02 -8.03 -20.79
C LEU A 156 -11.50 -7.72 -21.04
N ASP A 157 -12.26 -8.69 -21.54
CA ASP A 157 -13.67 -8.54 -21.86
C ASP A 157 -14.52 -8.34 -20.59
N GLU A 158 -14.29 -9.14 -19.54
CA GLU A 158 -14.94 -8.94 -18.23
C GLU A 158 -14.66 -7.54 -17.67
N SER A 159 -13.41 -7.10 -17.73
CA SER A 159 -13.01 -5.76 -17.27
C SER A 159 -13.63 -4.65 -18.11
N MET A 160 -13.79 -4.87 -19.42
CA MET A 160 -14.47 -3.94 -20.32
C MET A 160 -15.96 -3.82 -19.96
N ASP A 161 -16.67 -4.93 -19.79
CA ASP A 161 -18.10 -4.93 -19.45
C ASP A 161 -18.36 -4.20 -18.13
N VAL A 162 -17.53 -4.47 -17.12
CA VAL A 162 -17.56 -3.81 -15.82
C VAL A 162 -17.34 -2.29 -15.98
N LEU A 163 -16.33 -1.86 -16.75
CA LEU A 163 -16.04 -0.45 -16.98
C LEU A 163 -17.16 0.27 -17.75
N PHE A 164 -17.68 -0.37 -18.81
CA PHE A 164 -18.80 0.15 -19.58
C PHE A 164 -20.04 0.33 -18.69
N SER A 165 -20.32 -0.63 -17.81
CA SER A 165 -21.44 -0.50 -16.87
C SER A 165 -21.24 0.68 -15.92
N CYS A 166 -20.01 0.94 -15.46
CA CYS A 166 -19.66 2.08 -14.62
C CYS A 166 -19.93 3.41 -15.34
N LEU A 167 -19.45 3.55 -16.58
CA LEU A 167 -19.55 4.81 -17.34
C LEU A 167 -20.97 5.10 -17.86
N ARG A 168 -21.82 4.06 -17.96
CA ARG A 168 -23.21 4.17 -18.43
C ARG A 168 -24.23 4.35 -17.30
N LYS A 169 -23.86 4.13 -16.04
CA LYS A 169 -24.72 4.51 -14.92
C LYS A 169 -25.01 6.01 -15.00
N THR A 170 -26.28 6.36 -14.81
CA THR A 170 -26.81 7.73 -14.99
C THR A 170 -27.37 8.26 -13.67
N GLU A 171 -27.01 7.62 -12.55
CA GLU A 171 -27.58 7.92 -11.26
C GLU A 171 -26.67 8.90 -10.49
N CYS A 172 -27.03 10.19 -10.62
CA CYS A 172 -26.74 11.29 -9.70
C CYS A 172 -25.31 11.91 -9.71
N GLY A 173 -25.11 12.96 -10.53
CA GLY A 173 -24.06 13.97 -10.29
C GLY A 173 -23.03 14.18 -11.42
N GLU A 174 -22.00 14.99 -11.12
CA GLU A 174 -20.80 15.22 -11.94
C GLU A 174 -19.90 13.98 -11.95
N GLU A 175 -20.34 12.92 -12.63
CA GLU A 175 -19.58 11.67 -12.73
C GLU A 175 -18.68 11.64 -13.99
N PRO A 176 -17.51 10.96 -13.94
CA PRO A 176 -16.61 10.81 -15.09
C PRO A 176 -17.27 10.24 -16.36
N GLY A 177 -18.37 9.49 -16.21
CA GLY A 177 -19.16 8.96 -17.32
C GLY A 177 -19.84 10.02 -18.19
N ASN A 178 -20.12 11.21 -17.63
CA ASN A 178 -20.77 12.30 -18.37
C ASN A 178 -19.89 12.87 -19.47
N VAL A 179 -18.59 13.04 -19.18
CA VAL A 179 -17.61 13.50 -20.19
C VAL A 179 -17.51 12.47 -21.30
N PHE A 180 -17.42 11.18 -20.95
CA PHE A 180 -17.33 10.08 -21.90
C PHE A 180 -18.56 10.01 -22.82
N ARG A 181 -19.74 10.27 -22.28
CA ARG A 181 -21.01 10.26 -23.03
C ARG A 181 -21.17 11.48 -23.94
N ALA A 182 -20.92 12.68 -23.41
CA ALA A 182 -21.03 13.91 -24.18
C ALA A 182 -20.18 13.82 -25.45
N VAL A 183 -18.95 13.35 -25.29
CA VAL A 183 -18.01 12.99 -26.34
C VAL A 183 -18.57 12.02 -27.38
N GLU A 184 -19.26 10.96 -26.95
CA GLU A 184 -19.78 9.90 -27.81
C GLU A 184 -20.98 10.44 -28.60
N ASP A 185 -21.78 11.30 -27.96
CA ASP A 185 -22.87 12.04 -28.57
C ASP A 185 -22.32 13.03 -29.63
N PHE A 186 -21.26 13.78 -29.33
CA PHE A 186 -20.60 14.70 -30.27
C PHE A 186 -19.98 13.95 -31.47
N ALA A 187 -19.39 12.78 -31.24
CA ALA A 187 -18.85 11.94 -32.30
C ALA A 187 -19.95 11.38 -33.23
N SER A 188 -21.11 11.04 -32.66
CA SER A 188 -22.23 10.41 -33.38
C SER A 188 -23.14 11.42 -34.09
N ALA A 189 -23.38 12.60 -33.51
CA ALA A 189 -24.34 13.57 -34.03
C ALA A 189 -23.84 14.38 -35.22
N GLY A 190 -22.52 14.43 -35.47
CA GLY A 190 -21.94 15.20 -36.57
C GLY A 190 -22.26 16.70 -36.46
N ASN A 191 -21.56 17.43 -35.60
CA ASN A 191 -21.85 18.84 -35.36
C ASN A 191 -21.29 19.74 -36.49
N PRO A 192 -22.14 20.46 -37.24
CA PRO A 192 -21.71 21.32 -38.35
C PRO A 192 -20.97 22.58 -37.87
N ASP A 193 -21.16 22.96 -36.61
CA ASP A 193 -20.51 24.11 -35.97
C ASP A 193 -19.05 23.84 -35.57
N LEU A 194 -18.60 22.58 -35.68
CA LEU A 194 -17.22 22.20 -35.41
C LEU A 194 -16.37 22.34 -36.68
N GLY A 195 -15.20 22.96 -36.53
CA GLY A 195 -14.22 23.04 -37.62
C GLY A 195 -13.77 21.65 -38.08
N GLU A 196 -13.45 21.52 -39.37
CA GLU A 196 -13.17 20.24 -40.07
C GLU A 196 -12.20 19.32 -39.31
N ARG A 197 -11.13 19.89 -38.72
CA ARG A 197 -10.13 19.14 -37.96
C ARG A 197 -10.68 18.50 -36.68
N ILE A 198 -11.60 19.18 -35.98
CA ILE A 198 -12.24 18.66 -34.75
C ILE A 198 -13.26 17.59 -35.12
N SER A 199 -14.06 17.85 -36.16
CA SER A 199 -15.04 16.88 -36.68
C SER A 199 -14.39 15.58 -37.12
N GLN A 200 -13.26 15.66 -37.84
CA GLN A 200 -12.49 14.48 -38.24
C GLN A 200 -11.91 13.72 -37.04
N ALA A 201 -11.41 14.43 -36.03
CA ALA A 201 -10.91 13.80 -34.81
C ALA A 201 -12.02 13.08 -34.03
N LEU A 202 -13.20 13.70 -33.89
CA LEU A 202 -14.36 13.11 -33.24
C LEU A 202 -14.89 11.89 -34.00
N HIS A 203 -14.91 11.92 -35.35
CA HIS A 203 -15.28 10.74 -36.14
C HIS A 203 -14.30 9.57 -36.01
N SER A 204 -13.02 9.86 -35.73
CA SER A 204 -12.04 8.81 -35.42
C SER A 204 -12.12 8.28 -33.98
N TRP A 205 -12.97 8.87 -33.14
CA TRP A 205 -13.17 8.42 -31.77
C TRP A 205 -13.86 7.06 -31.75
N ASN A 206 -13.27 6.11 -31.02
CA ASN A 206 -13.93 4.86 -30.65
C ASN A 206 -13.89 4.65 -29.13
N SER A 207 -15.07 4.61 -28.50
CA SER A 207 -15.22 4.44 -27.06
C SER A 207 -14.61 3.13 -26.57
N ALA A 208 -14.85 2.02 -27.27
CA ALA A 208 -14.28 0.72 -26.94
C ALA A 208 -12.75 0.71 -27.01
N ASP A 209 -12.13 1.37 -28.00
CA ASP A 209 -10.67 1.45 -28.10
C ASP A 209 -10.05 2.28 -26.97
N VAL A 210 -10.70 3.37 -26.55
CA VAL A 210 -10.26 4.17 -25.40
C VAL A 210 -10.31 3.34 -24.12
N LEU A 211 -11.43 2.64 -23.86
CA LEU A 211 -11.55 1.80 -22.66
C LEU A 211 -10.58 0.62 -22.67
N ARG A 212 -10.36 0.01 -23.84
CA ARG A 212 -9.36 -1.04 -24.01
C ARG A 212 -7.95 -0.54 -23.69
N LYS A 213 -7.58 0.65 -24.16
CA LYS A 213 -6.28 1.27 -23.84
C LYS A 213 -6.18 1.58 -22.35
N TYR A 214 -7.24 2.09 -21.74
CA TYR A 214 -7.31 2.37 -20.30
C TYR A 214 -7.08 1.09 -19.47
N ILE A 215 -7.83 0.01 -19.75
CA ILE A 215 -7.70 -1.27 -19.02
C ILE A 215 -6.30 -1.86 -19.19
N LYS A 216 -5.74 -1.83 -20.41
CA LYS A 216 -4.37 -2.28 -20.66
C LYS A 216 -3.35 -1.49 -19.83
N GLY A 217 -3.51 -0.17 -19.74
CA GLY A 217 -2.68 0.68 -18.90
C GLY A 217 -2.78 0.30 -17.41
N GLN A 218 -4.00 0.08 -16.92
CA GLN A 218 -4.23 -0.38 -15.55
C GLN A 218 -3.56 -1.74 -15.28
N TYR A 219 -3.73 -2.71 -16.17
CA TYR A 219 -3.09 -4.04 -16.02
C TYR A 219 -1.56 -3.94 -16.01
N SER A 220 -0.98 -3.09 -16.85
CA SER A 220 0.47 -2.83 -16.83
C SER A 220 0.91 -2.29 -15.47
N MET A 221 0.19 -1.32 -14.90
CA MET A 221 0.51 -0.75 -13.59
C MET A 221 0.37 -1.79 -12.47
N LEU A 222 -0.69 -2.59 -12.47
CA LEU A 222 -0.91 -3.65 -11.47
C LEU A 222 0.16 -4.73 -11.54
N TYR A 223 0.65 -5.03 -12.74
CA TYR A 223 1.74 -5.98 -12.94
C TYR A 223 3.04 -5.47 -12.32
N GLU A 224 3.41 -4.22 -12.55
CA GLU A 224 4.57 -3.57 -11.90
C GLU A 224 4.41 -3.58 -10.37
N PHE A 225 3.21 -3.24 -9.87
CA PHE A 225 2.95 -3.23 -8.44
C PHE A 225 3.05 -4.64 -7.81
N ARG A 226 2.60 -5.67 -8.53
CA ARG A 226 2.78 -7.07 -8.15
C ARG A 226 4.25 -7.45 -8.06
N GLN A 227 5.08 -7.03 -9.02
CA GLN A 227 6.53 -7.27 -8.97
C GLN A 227 7.18 -6.61 -7.76
N ILE A 228 6.76 -5.40 -7.39
CA ILE A 228 7.22 -4.72 -6.17
C ILE A 228 6.87 -5.56 -4.93
N CYS A 229 5.64 -6.07 -4.84
CA CYS A 229 5.22 -6.93 -3.73
C CYS A 229 6.07 -8.22 -3.66
N GLU A 230 6.34 -8.87 -4.79
CA GLU A 230 7.22 -10.05 -4.87
C GLU A 230 8.66 -9.75 -4.46
N SER A 231 9.18 -8.57 -4.82
CA SER A 231 10.51 -8.14 -4.38
C SER A 231 10.56 -7.92 -2.87
N LYS A 232 9.49 -7.35 -2.28
CA LYS A 232 9.41 -7.11 -0.83
C LYS A 232 9.29 -8.42 -0.04
N LEU A 233 8.50 -9.39 -0.51
CA LEU A 233 8.42 -10.72 0.10
C LEU A 233 9.78 -11.42 0.11
N ARG A 234 10.48 -11.46 -1.03
CA ARG A 234 11.84 -12.02 -1.11
C ARG A 234 12.82 -11.36 -0.15
N LEU A 235 12.70 -10.03 0.01
CA LEU A 235 13.52 -9.30 0.96
C LEU A 235 13.23 -9.73 2.40
N LEU A 236 11.96 -9.84 2.79
CA LEU A 236 11.56 -10.26 4.13
C LEU A 236 11.97 -11.71 4.43
N ASP A 237 11.85 -12.61 3.45
CA ASP A 237 12.33 -13.99 3.59
C ASP A 237 13.84 -14.00 3.87
N SER A 238 14.60 -13.15 3.17
CA SER A 238 16.04 -13.01 3.40
C SER A 238 16.34 -12.46 4.80
N LEU A 239 15.53 -11.52 5.30
CA LEU A 239 15.67 -10.98 6.66
C LEU A 239 15.26 -12.00 7.73
N LYS A 240 14.25 -12.83 7.46
CA LYS A 240 13.82 -13.90 8.36
C LYS A 240 14.94 -14.90 8.65
N MET A 241 15.83 -15.13 7.69
CA MET A 241 17.01 -16.00 7.86
C MET A 241 18.12 -15.38 8.73
N LEU A 242 18.04 -14.09 9.05
CA LEU A 242 19.03 -13.37 9.87
C LEU A 242 18.62 -13.21 11.33
N VAL A 243 17.40 -13.62 11.70
CA VAL A 243 16.80 -13.45 13.03
C VAL A 243 16.80 -14.75 13.81
#